data_AF-A0A924PMC1-F1
#
_entry.id   AF-A0A924PMC1-F1
#
_cell.length_a   1.000
_cell.length_b   1.000
_cell.length_c   1.000
_cell.angle_alpha   90.00
_cell.angle_beta   90.00
_cell.angle_gamma   90.00
#
_symmetry.space_group_name_H-M   'P 1'
#
loop_
_entity.id
_entity.type
_entity.pdbx_description
1 polymer ?
#
loop_
_entity_poly.entity_id
_entity_poly.type
_entity_poly.pdbx_seq_one_letter_code
_entity_poly.pdbx_strand_id
1 'polypeptide(L)'
;MACLLSSIMATTALAAEPNPSHEHRAACVAALTTQAEPLAARLKTGDRSVEAELLKLTQSGFALIGIAYQDGLRKPEADQLLDAAKQAQKSMSAPALSQLQASCRLEGAQVLTDANALERFLVNSAAQRRVKRIADALKKR
;
A
#
# COMPACT_ATOMS: atom_id res chain seq x y z
N MET A 1 33.71 24.97 -44.30
CA MET A 1 32.34 24.69 -43.80
C MET A 1 32.23 23.19 -43.57
N ALA A 2 32.51 22.74 -42.35
CA ALA A 2 32.55 21.32 -41.99
C ALA A 2 31.43 21.05 -40.97
N CYS A 3 30.40 20.32 -41.40
CA CYS A 3 29.31 19.85 -40.56
C CYS A 3 29.78 18.60 -39.81
N LEU A 4 30.12 18.73 -38.53
CA LEU A 4 30.32 17.60 -37.64
C LEU A 4 28.95 17.16 -37.09
N LEU A 5 28.49 16.00 -37.58
CA LEU A 5 27.28 15.32 -37.13
C LEU A 5 27.53 14.69 -35.75
N SER A 6 26.98 15.29 -34.69
CA SER A 6 26.92 14.68 -33.37
C SER A 6 25.84 13.58 -33.36
N SER A 7 26.27 12.32 -33.38
CA SER A 7 25.40 11.17 -33.13
C SER A 7 25.03 11.11 -31.65
N ILE A 8 23.78 11.43 -31.33
CA ILE A 8 23.20 11.22 -30.00
C ILE A 8 22.92 9.73 -29.87
N MET A 9 23.70 9.01 -29.05
CA MET A 9 23.36 7.66 -28.63
C MET A 9 22.14 7.75 -27.70
N ALA A 10 20.96 7.42 -28.22
CA ALA A 10 19.78 7.18 -27.42
C ALA A 10 19.98 5.85 -26.66
N THR A 11 20.41 5.92 -25.40
CA THR A 11 20.26 4.82 -24.46
C THR A 11 18.77 4.59 -24.25
N THR A 12 18.22 3.57 -24.87
CA THR A 12 16.89 3.04 -24.52
C THR A 12 16.96 2.55 -23.08
N ALA A 13 16.46 3.37 -22.15
CA ALA A 13 16.11 2.90 -20.83
C ALA A 13 15.08 1.79 -21.01
N LEU A 14 15.47 0.54 -20.70
CA LEU A 14 14.51 -0.55 -20.57
C LEU A 14 13.52 -0.15 -19.48
N ALA A 15 12.33 0.29 -19.88
CA ALA A 15 11.20 0.33 -18.97
C ALA A 15 11.01 -1.10 -18.45
N ALA A 16 11.10 -1.28 -17.13
CA ALA A 16 10.77 -2.56 -16.51
C ALA A 16 9.36 -2.93 -16.96
N GLU A 17 9.18 -4.16 -17.46
CA GLU A 17 7.87 -4.62 -17.88
C GLU A 17 6.91 -4.61 -16.68
N PRO A 18 5.64 -4.24 -16.90
CA PRO A 18 4.65 -4.21 -15.83
C PRO A 18 4.56 -5.59 -15.17
N ASN A 19 4.78 -5.64 -13.86
CA ASN A 19 4.61 -6.86 -13.06
C ASN A 19 3.17 -6.90 -12.54
N PRO A 20 2.30 -7.81 -13.03
CA PRO A 20 0.90 -7.88 -12.63
C PRO A 20 0.71 -8.09 -11.12
N SER A 21 1.68 -8.74 -10.46
CA SER A 21 1.65 -8.93 -9.00
C SER A 21 1.83 -7.60 -8.26
N HIS A 22 2.69 -6.70 -8.75
CA HIS A 22 2.89 -5.38 -8.14
C HIS A 22 1.65 -4.50 -8.31
N GLU A 23 1.03 -4.52 -9.48
CA GLU A 23 -0.22 -3.80 -9.76
C GLU A 23 -1.36 -4.28 -8.85
N HIS A 24 -1.54 -5.60 -8.74
CA HIS A 24 -2.55 -6.20 -7.86
C HIS A 24 -2.34 -5.84 -6.39
N ARG A 25 -1.10 -5.96 -5.89
CA ARG A 25 -0.78 -5.60 -4.50
C ARG A 25 -1.02 -4.11 -4.24
N ALA A 26 -0.67 -3.23 -5.19
CA ALA A 26 -0.98 -1.80 -5.09
C ALA A 26 -2.50 -1.54 -5.06
N ALA A 27 -3.27 -2.25 -5.88
CA ALA A 27 -4.74 -2.21 -5.84
C ALA A 27 -5.28 -2.64 -4.46
N CYS A 28 -4.72 -3.69 -3.89
CA CYS A 28 -5.10 -4.14 -2.55
C CYS A 28 -4.72 -3.16 -1.45
N VAL A 29 -3.51 -2.58 -1.48
CA VAL A 29 -3.11 -1.55 -0.50
C VAL A 29 -4.00 -0.31 -0.62
N ALA A 30 -4.36 0.12 -1.82
CA ALA A 30 -5.33 1.20 -2.03
C ALA A 30 -6.70 0.86 -1.42
N ALA A 31 -7.21 -0.34 -1.66
CA ALA A 31 -8.53 -0.74 -1.17
C ALA A 31 -8.60 -0.77 0.36
N LEU A 32 -7.57 -1.35 0.99
CA LEU A 32 -7.43 -1.39 2.45
C LEU A 32 -7.24 0.01 3.05
N THR A 33 -6.54 0.91 2.34
CA THR A 33 -6.39 2.31 2.76
C THR A 33 -7.74 3.01 2.77
N THR A 34 -8.52 2.90 1.70
CA THR A 34 -9.88 3.45 1.60
C THR A 34 -10.78 2.93 2.73
N GLN A 35 -10.67 1.65 3.09
CA GLN A 35 -11.41 1.05 4.20
C GLN A 35 -10.94 1.57 5.58
N ALA A 36 -9.63 1.82 5.72
CA ALA A 36 -9.03 2.26 6.97
C ALA A 36 -9.25 3.75 7.29
N GLU A 37 -9.45 4.59 6.28
CA GLU A 37 -9.65 6.04 6.45
C GLU A 37 -10.77 6.44 7.43
N PRO A 38 -12.01 5.92 7.33
CA PRO A 38 -13.07 6.26 8.28
C PRO A 38 -12.75 5.78 9.71
N LEU A 39 -12.07 4.64 9.87
CA LEU A 39 -11.62 4.15 11.17
C LEU A 39 -10.54 5.04 11.76
N ALA A 40 -9.58 5.48 10.93
CA ALA A 40 -8.55 6.41 11.35
C ALA A 40 -9.13 7.77 11.75
N ALA A 41 -10.19 8.23 11.07
CA ALA A 41 -10.92 9.45 11.44
C ALA A 41 -11.59 9.30 12.83
N ARG A 42 -12.30 8.20 13.08
CA ARG A 42 -12.91 7.89 14.39
C ARG A 42 -11.86 7.78 15.51
N LEU A 43 -10.74 7.12 15.24
CA LEU A 43 -9.66 7.02 16.21
C LEU A 43 -9.06 8.39 16.54
N LYS A 44 -8.92 9.28 15.54
CA LYS A 44 -8.48 10.68 15.73
C LYS A 44 -9.48 11.54 16.51
N THR A 45 -10.72 11.09 16.71
CA THR A 45 -11.73 11.78 17.54
C THR A 45 -11.92 11.12 18.90
N GLY A 46 -11.13 10.10 19.24
CA GLY A 46 -11.10 9.48 20.57
C GLY A 46 -11.80 8.13 20.65
N ASP A 47 -12.43 7.67 19.57
CA ASP A 47 -13.07 6.36 19.55
C ASP A 47 -12.01 5.25 19.51
N ARG A 48 -11.78 4.62 20.66
CA ARG A 48 -10.81 3.52 20.80
C ARG A 48 -11.35 2.16 20.35
N SER A 49 -12.66 2.03 20.12
CA SER A 49 -13.27 0.77 19.71
C SER A 49 -12.80 0.29 18.33
N VAL A 50 -12.40 1.23 17.46
CA VAL A 50 -11.93 0.95 16.09
C VAL A 50 -10.44 0.57 16.00
N GLU A 51 -9.69 0.68 17.11
CA GLU A 51 -8.22 0.55 17.08
C GLU A 51 -7.76 -0.83 16.60
N ALA A 52 -8.43 -1.90 17.06
CA ALA A 52 -8.12 -3.27 16.68
C ALA A 52 -8.37 -3.56 15.20
N GLU A 53 -9.47 -3.04 14.65
CA GLU A 53 -9.80 -3.21 13.23
C GLU A 53 -8.83 -2.42 12.34
N LEU A 54 -8.54 -1.16 12.70
CA LEU A 54 -7.57 -0.33 12.00
C LEU A 54 -6.17 -0.96 12.01
N LEU A 55 -5.77 -1.56 13.13
CA LEU A 55 -4.50 -2.27 13.23
C LEU A 55 -4.44 -3.44 12.24
N LYS A 56 -5.49 -4.28 12.16
CA LYS A 56 -5.55 -5.40 11.23
C LYS A 56 -5.44 -4.95 9.77
N LEU A 57 -6.19 -3.93 9.37
CA LEU A 57 -6.10 -3.39 8.00
C LEU A 57 -4.70 -2.84 7.69
N THR A 58 -4.09 -2.15 8.66
CA THR A 58 -2.74 -1.60 8.51
C THR A 58 -1.70 -2.73 8.38
N GLN A 59 -1.82 -3.80 9.16
CA GLN A 59 -0.97 -4.99 9.07
C GLN A 59 -1.08 -5.66 7.71
N SER A 60 -2.31 -5.93 7.23
CA SER A 60 -2.55 -6.53 5.91
C SER A 60 -1.94 -5.67 4.78
N GLY A 61 -2.14 -4.36 4.83
CA GLY A 61 -1.56 -3.44 3.83
C GLY A 61 -0.02 -3.43 3.87
N PHE A 62 0.58 -3.46 5.06
CA PHE A 62 2.03 -3.52 5.22
C PHE A 62 2.65 -4.86 4.80
N ALA A 63 1.94 -5.97 5.02
CA ALA A 63 2.37 -7.27 4.52
C ALA A 63 2.42 -7.29 2.99
N LEU A 64 1.37 -6.79 2.32
CA LEU A 64 1.27 -6.75 0.86
C LEU A 64 2.33 -5.86 0.20
N ILE A 65 2.56 -4.65 0.71
CA ILE A 65 3.64 -3.80 0.16
C ILE A 65 5.03 -4.32 0.52
N GLY A 66 5.17 -4.97 1.69
CA GLY A 66 6.41 -5.59 2.13
C GLY A 66 6.89 -6.67 1.18
N ILE A 67 6.01 -7.60 0.78
CA ILE A 67 6.34 -8.64 -0.19
C ILE A 67 6.64 -8.05 -1.58
N ALA A 68 5.96 -6.96 -1.97
CA ALA A 68 6.30 -6.27 -3.22
C ALA A 68 7.72 -5.69 -3.21
N TYR A 69 8.17 -5.12 -2.08
CA TYR A 69 9.55 -4.66 -1.94
C TYR A 69 10.56 -5.81 -1.94
N GLN A 70 10.20 -6.97 -1.40
CA GLN A 70 11.03 -8.17 -1.48
C GLN A 70 11.18 -8.68 -2.92
N ASP A 71 10.11 -8.59 -3.71
CA ASP A 71 10.09 -8.94 -5.13
C ASP A 71 10.75 -7.89 -6.04
N GLY A 72 11.35 -6.84 -5.46
CA GLY A 72 12.18 -5.86 -6.15
C GLY A 72 11.48 -4.55 -6.50
N LEU A 73 10.19 -4.39 -6.16
CA LEU A 73 9.47 -3.13 -6.36
C LEU A 73 10.18 -1.99 -5.62
N ARG A 74 10.40 -0.87 -6.30
CA ARG A 74 11.04 0.31 -5.69
C ARG A 74 10.00 1.32 -5.25
N LYS A 75 10.35 2.12 -4.23
CA LYS A 75 9.41 3.09 -3.65
C LYS A 75 8.76 4.03 -4.68
N PRO A 76 9.50 4.68 -5.60
CA PRO A 76 8.86 5.59 -6.56
C PRO A 76 7.83 4.89 -7.45
N GLU A 77 8.13 3.67 -7.89
CA GLU A 77 7.21 2.83 -8.68
C GLU A 77 6.01 2.38 -7.85
N ALA A 78 6.23 1.97 -6.59
CA ALA A 78 5.15 1.64 -5.66
C ALA A 78 4.20 2.83 -5.42
N ASP A 79 4.74 4.04 -5.28
CA ASP A 79 3.93 5.24 -5.11
C ASP A 79 3.07 5.49 -6.37
N GLN A 80 3.65 5.35 -7.58
CA GLN A 80 2.94 5.48 -8.85
C GLN A 80 1.82 4.45 -8.99
N LEU A 81 2.10 3.17 -8.73
CA LEU A 81 1.11 2.10 -8.78
C LEU A 81 -0.01 2.31 -7.76
N LEU A 82 0.34 2.75 -6.55
CA LEU A 82 -0.63 3.02 -5.50
C LEU A 82 -1.56 4.18 -5.89
N ASP A 83 -1.02 5.25 -6.48
CA ASP A 83 -1.83 6.39 -6.91
C ASP A 83 -2.71 6.06 -8.12
N ALA A 84 -2.20 5.27 -9.07
CA ALA A 84 -2.99 4.72 -10.16
C ALA A 84 -4.16 3.86 -9.65
N ALA A 85 -3.88 2.97 -8.68
CA ALA A 85 -4.90 2.13 -8.05
C ALA A 85 -5.98 2.95 -7.32
N LYS A 86 -5.59 3.97 -6.54
CA LYS A 86 -6.55 4.88 -5.91
C LYS A 86 -7.43 5.58 -6.94
N GLN A 87 -6.85 6.02 -8.06
CA GLN A 87 -7.60 6.67 -9.12
C GLN A 87 -8.59 5.71 -9.78
N ALA A 88 -8.19 4.47 -10.05
CA ALA A 88 -9.06 3.43 -10.58
C ALA A 88 -10.23 3.10 -9.63
N GLN A 89 -10.00 3.11 -8.32
CA GLN A 89 -11.05 2.84 -7.33
C GLN A 89 -12.16 3.90 -7.29
N LYS A 90 -11.87 5.14 -7.70
CA LYS A 90 -12.89 6.22 -7.70
C LYS A 90 -14.04 5.95 -8.68
N SER A 91 -13.80 5.18 -9.74
CA SER A 91 -14.85 4.79 -10.70
C SER A 91 -15.49 3.43 -10.37
N MET A 92 -15.07 2.75 -9.31
CA MET A 92 -15.67 1.49 -8.90
C MET A 92 -17.03 1.72 -8.23
N SER A 93 -17.96 0.79 -8.47
CA SER A 93 -19.21 0.73 -7.69
C SER A 93 -18.91 0.31 -6.25
N ALA A 94 -19.77 0.74 -5.31
CA ALA A 94 -19.63 0.37 -3.90
C ALA A 94 -19.59 -1.16 -3.67
N PRO A 95 -20.41 -2.00 -4.34
CA PRO A 95 -20.30 -3.45 -4.22
C PRO A 95 -18.95 -4.01 -4.70
N ALA A 96 -18.45 -3.52 -5.84
CA ALA A 96 -17.16 -3.97 -6.38
C ALA A 96 -15.99 -3.59 -5.46
N LEU A 97 -16.00 -2.36 -4.92
CA LEU A 97 -14.96 -1.91 -3.99
C LEU A 97 -15.01 -2.71 -2.68
N SER A 98 -16.20 -3.00 -2.16
CA SER A 98 -16.37 -3.84 -0.96
C SER A 98 -15.85 -5.26 -1.17
N GLN A 99 -16.12 -5.86 -2.33
CA GLN A 99 -15.59 -7.18 -2.68
C GLN A 99 -14.06 -7.17 -2.77
N LEU A 100 -13.48 -6.15 -3.41
CA LEU A 100 -12.03 -5.97 -3.49
C LEU A 100 -11.42 -5.85 -2.09
N GLN A 101 -12.00 -5.01 -1.22
CA GLN A 101 -11.55 -4.84 0.17
C GLN A 101 -11.57 -6.17 0.94
N ALA A 102 -12.64 -6.94 0.82
CA ALA A 102 -12.76 -8.24 1.47
C ALA A 102 -11.67 -9.23 1.02
N SER A 103 -11.44 -9.33 -0.30
CA SER A 103 -10.40 -10.19 -0.88
C SER A 103 -9.01 -9.77 -0.41
N CYS A 104 -8.69 -8.49 -0.52
CA CYS A 104 -7.37 -7.95 -0.17
C CYS A 104 -7.07 -8.07 1.33
N ARG A 105 -8.09 -8.01 2.19
CA ARG A 105 -7.93 -8.24 3.63
C ARG A 105 -7.52 -9.69 3.91
N LEU A 106 -8.15 -10.66 3.25
CA LEU A 106 -7.81 -12.07 3.38
C LEU A 106 -6.40 -12.33 2.86
N GLU A 107 -6.08 -11.81 1.68
CA GLU A 107 -4.75 -11.97 1.07
C GLU A 107 -3.65 -11.38 1.96
N GLY A 108 -3.79 -10.13 2.42
CA GLY A 108 -2.78 -9.52 3.28
C GLY A 108 -2.63 -10.23 4.64
N ALA A 109 -3.70 -10.81 5.17
CA ALA A 109 -3.63 -11.64 6.37
C ALA A 109 -2.90 -12.97 6.11
N GLN A 110 -3.11 -13.57 4.94
CA GLN A 110 -2.41 -14.78 4.51
C GLN A 110 -0.91 -14.50 4.33
N VAL A 111 -0.54 -13.44 3.61
CA VAL A 111 0.86 -13.01 3.44
C VAL A 111 1.54 -12.79 4.79
N LEU A 112 0.86 -12.16 5.74
CA LEU A 112 1.41 -11.97 7.08
C LEU A 112 1.56 -13.29 7.86
N THR A 113 0.67 -14.26 7.65
CA THR A 113 0.72 -15.57 8.29
C THR A 113 1.91 -16.38 7.78
N ASP A 114 2.13 -16.34 6.47
CA ASP A 114 3.19 -17.08 5.77
C ASP A 114 4.57 -16.46 5.98
N ALA A 115 4.63 -15.18 6.34
CA ALA A 115 5.86 -14.47 6.63
C ALA A 115 6.64 -15.09 7.80
N ASN A 116 7.98 -15.00 7.75
CA ASN A 116 8.84 -15.49 8.82
C ASN A 116 8.74 -14.60 10.09
N ALA A 117 9.36 -15.04 11.19
CA ALA A 117 9.25 -14.34 12.48
C ALA A 117 9.75 -12.89 12.43
N LEU A 118 10.83 -12.62 11.67
CA LEU A 118 11.40 -11.28 11.55
C LEU A 118 10.47 -10.36 10.75
N GLU A 119 9.98 -10.82 9.61
CA GLU A 119 9.04 -10.08 8.76
C GLU A 119 7.76 -9.74 9.51
N ARG A 120 7.17 -10.73 10.20
CA ARG A 120 5.99 -10.51 11.04
C ARG A 120 6.26 -9.47 12.11
N PHE A 121 7.40 -9.54 12.78
CA PHE A 121 7.79 -8.54 13.79
C PHE A 121 7.87 -7.13 13.19
N LEU A 122 8.51 -6.98 12.02
CA LEU A 122 8.64 -5.70 11.33
C LEU A 122 7.28 -5.12 10.95
N VAL A 123 6.41 -5.93 10.33
CA VAL A 123 5.05 -5.53 9.94
C VAL A 123 4.23 -5.12 11.17
N ASN A 124 4.21 -5.95 12.21
CA ASN A 124 3.46 -5.68 13.43
C ASN A 124 3.93 -4.40 14.12
N SER A 125 5.24 -4.23 14.27
CA SER A 125 5.83 -3.04 14.89
C SER A 125 5.55 -1.79 14.08
N ALA A 126 5.64 -1.86 12.75
CA ALA A 126 5.34 -0.74 11.87
C ALA A 126 3.85 -0.35 11.96
N ALA A 127 2.94 -1.32 11.93
CA ALA A 127 1.50 -1.10 11.99
C ALA A 127 1.09 -0.49 13.34
N GLN A 128 1.59 -1.04 14.46
CA GLN A 128 1.37 -0.49 15.80
C GLN A 128 1.85 0.97 15.90
N ARG A 129 3.07 1.27 15.40
CA ARG A 129 3.57 2.65 15.37
C ARG A 129 2.67 3.58 14.56
N ARG A 130 2.14 3.12 13.42
CA ARG A 130 1.23 3.90 12.58
C ARG A 130 -0.08 4.21 13.32
N VAL A 131 -0.72 3.20 13.90
CA VAL A 131 -1.98 3.37 14.65
C VAL A 131 -1.76 4.24 15.89
N LYS A 132 -0.68 4.02 16.64
CA LYS A 132 -0.31 4.87 17.78
C LYS A 132 -0.16 6.34 17.39
N ARG A 133 0.50 6.65 16.26
CA ARG A 133 0.60 8.04 15.76
C ARG A 133 -0.75 8.66 15.44
N ILE A 134 -1.69 7.87 14.91
CA ILE A 134 -3.06 8.34 14.62
C ILE A 134 -3.78 8.66 15.93
N ALA A 135 -3.67 7.76 16.92
CA ALA A 135 -4.22 7.94 18.25
C ALA A 135 -3.62 9.12 19.03
N ASP A 136 -2.30 9.32 18.95
CA ASP A 136 -1.61 10.41 19.67
C ASP A 136 -1.82 11.79 19.03
N ALA A 137 -2.32 11.85 17.79
CA ALA A 137 -2.70 13.12 17.15
C ALA A 137 -3.80 13.89 17.91
N LEU A 138 -4.59 13.18 18.72
CA LEU A 138 -5.55 13.77 19.66
C LEU A 138 -4.90 14.65 20.73
N LYS A 139 -3.76 14.21 21.28
CA LYS A 139 -3.12 14.86 22.45
C LYS A 139 -2.47 16.21 22.11
N LYS A 140 -2.36 16.53 20.81
CA LYS A 140 -1.76 17.78 20.31
C LYS A 140 -2.81 18.85 19.98
N ARG A 141 -4.10 18.55 20.15
CA ARG A 141 -5.21 19.50 20.05
C ARG A 141 -5.68 19.86 21.44
#